data_AF-A0A0N4TUZ8-F1
#
_entry.id   AF-A0A0N4TUZ8-F1
#
_cell.length_a   1.000
_cell.length_b   1.000
_cell.length_c   1.000
_cell.angle_alpha   90.00
_cell.angle_beta   90.00
_cell.angle_gamma   90.00
#
_symmetry.space_group_name_H-M   'P 1'
#
loop_
_entity.id
_entity.type
_entity.pdbx_description
1 polymer ?
#
loop_
_entity_poly.entity_id
_entity_poly.type
_entity_poly.pdbx_seq_one_letter_code
_entity_poly.pdbx_strand_id
1 'polypeptide(L)'
;MKTGKYLIRWNESLKGYEADSWGTEFIFIIPQKSSDSNQAACYILAMDREKNVTANIEYNILSIKNNKSKIEKKKDKVVLRSFYQYNFHNLVVNNAVDGLHMLKDNRIHITSLDKISIIAYVSDDKSAIDYFLVHPVGMGGNYYGFSLPGRSTITLYFIPLGATNKTISQNHGVHNVSIKLRQNNKIKTVKQSMKAGSLWQYTTFVQETISIWIHDQLNSTSNVTKRVRSKVRTKLNDETARLLIIALVWNVSLLGVKKTDFGCFMPTPMIVDQCAELTTPAYYPINSAFVNNALFTSPSDLCPKEMINIRTTMTESNLLTMEWNKSAEQISLKEKVSKKMFAITSGTTIMNIVHYGGNEGMFIHEIPAYSQWVNGDSPVVVPEGSEATLYVLADDYGREATMEGFEYPYFEAMDDVSPDFSLFLYTRKLNPGIYRVGIDQELGGRYIAILVAEFSEATIGYIAAINLHKIPPPIFVKYSTTAHLTTTNSPTTPLLVSTMTTVTTTRGASLSILSNNLFVICFCLIAYVERKTITM
;
A
#
# COMPACT_ATOMS: atom_id res chain seq x y z
N MET A 1 -20.66 -22.87 -45.69
CA MET A 1 -20.99 -23.36 -44.34
C MET A 1 -19.94 -24.36 -43.90
N LYS A 2 -18.98 -23.91 -43.08
CA LYS A 2 -18.10 -24.77 -42.28
C LYS A 2 -18.09 -24.17 -40.88
N THR A 3 -18.75 -24.86 -39.95
CA THR A 3 -18.73 -24.56 -38.52
C THR A 3 -17.34 -24.91 -37.98
N GLY A 4 -16.47 -23.90 -37.90
CA GLY A 4 -15.24 -23.99 -37.13
C GLY A 4 -15.60 -24.03 -35.65
N LYS A 5 -15.39 -25.19 -35.02
CA LYS A 5 -15.43 -25.32 -33.56
C LYS A 5 -14.34 -24.43 -32.97
N TYR A 6 -14.72 -23.30 -32.39
CA TYR A 6 -13.84 -22.51 -31.53
C TYR A 6 -13.56 -23.35 -30.27
N LEU A 7 -12.29 -23.69 -30.07
CA LEU A 7 -11.83 -24.35 -28.85
C LEU A 7 -11.70 -23.27 -27.77
N ILE A 8 -12.77 -23.05 -27.00
CA ILE A 8 -12.70 -22.27 -25.76
C ILE A 8 -11.95 -23.16 -24.76
N ARG A 9 -10.65 -22.90 -24.54
CA ARG A 9 -9.94 -23.48 -23.40
C ARG A 9 -10.40 -22.73 -22.15
N TRP A 10 -11.24 -23.38 -21.35
CA TRP A 10 -11.47 -22.98 -19.97
C TRP A 10 -10.21 -23.30 -19.18
N ASN A 11 -9.61 -22.30 -18.55
CA ASN A 11 -8.37 -22.47 -17.80
C ASN A 11 -8.71 -23.07 -16.42
N GLU A 12 -8.91 -24.39 -16.36
CA GLU A 12 -9.30 -25.15 -15.15
C GLU A 12 -8.18 -25.29 -14.10
N SER A 13 -7.11 -24.49 -14.14
CA SER A 13 -6.00 -24.61 -13.19
C SER A 13 -5.27 -23.29 -12.90
N LEU A 14 -5.94 -22.29 -12.32
CA LEU A 14 -5.28 -21.13 -11.71
C LEU A 14 -4.76 -21.46 -10.30
N LYS A 15 -3.71 -22.30 -10.22
CA LYS A 15 -2.95 -22.54 -8.97
C LYS A 15 -1.48 -22.16 -9.19
N GLY A 16 -1.13 -20.91 -8.93
CA GLY A 16 0.26 -20.46 -9.02
C GLY A 16 0.41 -18.94 -9.11
N TYR A 17 0.45 -18.27 -7.95
CA TYR A 17 0.58 -16.82 -7.74
C TYR A 17 -0.72 -16.01 -7.76
N GLU A 18 -1.05 -15.50 -6.58
CA GLU A 18 -2.21 -14.67 -6.29
C GLU A 18 -1.70 -13.26 -5.99
N ALA A 19 -2.45 -12.23 -6.41
CA ALA A 19 -2.16 -10.88 -5.94
C ALA A 19 -2.28 -10.80 -4.41
N ASP A 20 -1.39 -10.08 -3.73
CA ASP A 20 -1.41 -9.96 -2.25
C ASP A 20 -2.69 -9.30 -1.72
N SER A 21 -3.42 -8.60 -2.60
CA SER A 21 -4.74 -8.03 -2.34
C SER A 21 -5.87 -9.08 -2.23
N TRP A 22 -5.62 -10.35 -2.56
CA TRP A 22 -6.48 -11.47 -2.21
C TRP A 22 -6.20 -11.97 -0.79
N GLY A 23 -7.19 -11.82 0.09
CA GLY A 23 -7.06 -12.08 1.52
C GLY A 23 -8.21 -12.88 2.11
N THR A 24 -8.08 -13.23 3.38
CA THR A 24 -9.12 -13.91 4.18
C THR A 24 -9.65 -13.05 5.31
N GLU A 25 -8.98 -11.94 5.63
CA GLU A 25 -9.32 -11.02 6.71
C GLU A 25 -9.07 -9.58 6.26
N PHE A 26 -10.11 -8.76 6.34
CA PHE A 26 -10.11 -7.36 5.92
C PHE A 26 -10.69 -6.50 7.03
N ILE A 27 -9.96 -5.46 7.40
CA ILE A 27 -10.38 -4.51 8.43
C ILE A 27 -10.15 -3.11 7.90
N PHE A 28 -11.24 -2.38 7.75
CA PHE A 28 -11.23 -1.06 7.15
C PHE A 28 -12.35 -0.22 7.74
N ILE A 29 -12.43 1.01 7.29
CA ILE A 29 -13.57 1.88 7.55
C ILE A 29 -14.04 2.46 6.22
N ILE A 30 -15.28 2.90 6.19
CA ILE A 30 -15.81 3.71 5.11
C ILE A 30 -15.85 5.16 5.60
N PRO A 31 -15.03 6.07 5.06
CA PRO A 31 -15.07 7.46 5.45
C PRO A 31 -16.38 8.10 5.01
N GLN A 32 -17.11 8.77 5.91
CA GLN A 32 -18.36 9.46 5.59
C GLN A 32 -18.49 10.81 6.32
N LYS A 33 -19.29 11.71 5.72
CA LYS A 33 -19.44 13.11 6.16
C LYS A 33 -20.50 13.26 7.24
N SER A 34 -21.53 12.43 7.18
CA SER A 34 -22.63 12.33 8.13
C SER A 34 -23.32 10.97 7.96
N SER A 35 -24.10 10.56 8.96
CA SER A 35 -24.89 9.33 8.94
C SER A 35 -26.13 9.39 8.03
N ASP A 36 -26.47 10.57 7.51
CA ASP A 36 -27.85 10.87 7.13
C ASP A 36 -28.10 10.90 5.60
N SER A 37 -27.05 10.80 4.76
CA SER A 37 -27.19 11.03 3.30
C SER A 37 -26.12 10.37 2.42
N ASN A 38 -25.45 9.31 2.89
CA ASN A 38 -24.36 8.67 2.14
C ASN A 38 -24.60 7.17 1.96
N GLN A 39 -24.46 6.68 0.73
CA GLN A 39 -24.41 5.25 0.45
C GLN A 39 -23.01 4.73 0.73
N ALA A 40 -22.91 3.73 1.61
CA ALA A 40 -21.70 2.97 1.86
C ALA A 40 -21.94 1.52 1.46
N ALA A 41 -21.06 0.98 0.64
CA ALA A 41 -21.14 -0.41 0.24
C ALA A 41 -19.76 -0.96 -0.14
N CYS A 42 -19.69 -2.26 -0.29
CA CYS A 42 -18.53 -2.92 -0.87
C CYS A 42 -18.93 -4.08 -1.76
N TYR A 43 -18.07 -4.37 -2.72
CA TYR A 43 -18.11 -5.59 -3.50
C TYR A 43 -17.18 -6.60 -2.86
N ILE A 44 -17.73 -7.74 -2.45
CA ILE A 44 -16.98 -8.90 -1.99
C ILE A 44 -16.86 -9.85 -3.17
N LEU A 45 -15.63 -10.16 -3.58
CA LEU A 45 -15.36 -10.98 -4.75
C LEU A 45 -14.67 -12.27 -4.31
N ALA A 46 -15.24 -13.43 -4.66
CA ALA A 46 -14.70 -14.74 -4.31
C ALA A 46 -13.64 -15.17 -5.30
N MET A 47 -12.41 -15.47 -4.87
CA MET A 47 -11.32 -15.82 -5.79
C MET A 47 -11.67 -17.04 -6.64
N ASP A 48 -12.16 -18.11 -6.02
CA ASP A 48 -12.67 -19.30 -6.69
C ASP A 48 -14.19 -19.15 -6.88
N ARG A 49 -14.62 -19.25 -8.14
CA ARG A 49 -16.00 -19.02 -8.55
C ARG A 49 -16.84 -20.28 -8.65
N GLU A 50 -16.21 -21.44 -8.52
CA GLU A 50 -16.90 -22.72 -8.64
C GLU A 50 -17.50 -23.15 -7.32
N LYS A 51 -16.89 -22.70 -6.21
CA LYS A 51 -17.39 -22.95 -4.86
C LYS A 51 -18.20 -21.77 -4.30
N ASN A 52 -19.10 -22.12 -3.40
CA ASN A 52 -19.75 -21.14 -2.54
C ASN A 52 -18.75 -20.68 -1.47
N VAL A 53 -18.34 -19.43 -1.55
CA VAL A 53 -17.52 -18.77 -0.53
C VAL A 53 -18.45 -18.12 0.48
N THR A 54 -18.10 -18.27 1.76
CA THR A 54 -18.83 -17.65 2.87
C THR A 54 -18.02 -16.51 3.45
N ALA A 55 -18.59 -15.30 3.44
CA ALA A 55 -18.01 -14.15 4.11
C ALA A 55 -18.84 -13.76 5.34
N ASN A 56 -18.19 -13.56 6.48
CA ASN A 56 -18.79 -13.01 7.69
C ASN A 56 -18.44 -11.52 7.77
N ILE A 57 -19.43 -10.69 8.02
CA ILE A 57 -19.34 -9.24 8.00
C ILE A 57 -19.75 -8.73 9.39
N GLU A 58 -18.86 -7.99 10.05
CA GLU A 58 -19.15 -7.40 11.35
C GLU A 58 -18.86 -5.89 11.36
N TYR A 59 -19.85 -5.09 11.75
CA TYR A 59 -19.73 -3.63 11.81
C TYR A 59 -20.71 -3.04 12.83
N ASN A 60 -20.51 -1.78 13.21
CA ASN A 60 -21.40 -1.11 14.15
C ASN A 60 -22.54 -0.41 13.41
N ILE A 61 -23.76 -0.56 13.91
CA ILE A 61 -24.95 0.14 13.43
C ILE A 61 -25.55 1.04 14.50
N LEU A 62 -26.19 2.12 14.07
CA LEU A 62 -27.08 2.92 14.91
C LEU A 62 -28.47 2.29 14.90
N SER A 63 -28.89 1.77 16.05
CA SER A 63 -30.20 1.14 16.27
C SER A 63 -31.10 2.12 17.01
N ILE A 64 -32.24 2.49 16.42
CA ILE A 64 -33.24 3.35 17.05
C ILE A 64 -34.42 2.46 17.45
N LYS A 65 -34.60 2.26 18.76
CA LYS A 65 -35.74 1.53 19.34
C LYS A 65 -36.37 2.37 20.44
N ASN A 66 -37.69 2.55 20.41
CA ASN A 66 -38.45 3.29 21.43
C ASN A 66 -37.87 4.69 21.72
N ASN A 67 -37.55 5.48 20.69
CA ASN A 67 -36.94 6.82 20.80
C ASN A 67 -35.59 6.87 21.55
N LYS A 68 -34.90 5.73 21.72
CA LYS A 68 -33.54 5.65 22.24
C LYS A 68 -32.60 5.14 21.16
N SER A 69 -31.53 5.88 20.91
CA SER A 69 -30.46 5.45 20.01
C SER A 69 -29.42 4.64 20.77
N LYS A 70 -29.01 3.50 20.19
CA LYS A 70 -27.97 2.64 20.74
C LYS A 70 -27.07 2.15 19.61
N ILE A 71 -25.77 2.07 19.89
CA ILE A 71 -24.81 1.42 18.99
C ILE A 71 -24.85 -0.08 19.24
N GLU A 72 -25.11 -0.86 18.19
CA GLU A 72 -25.16 -2.32 18.22
C GLU A 72 -24.15 -2.89 17.22
N LYS A 73 -23.49 -4.00 17.55
CA LYS A 73 -22.64 -4.72 16.61
C LYS A 73 -23.52 -5.60 15.73
N LYS A 74 -23.61 -5.28 14.44
CA LYS A 74 -24.28 -6.12 13.45
C LYS A 74 -23.32 -7.18 12.95
N LYS A 75 -23.82 -8.41 12.80
CA LYS A 75 -23.09 -9.57 12.28
C LYS A 75 -23.92 -10.23 11.21
N ASP A 76 -23.44 -10.16 9.98
CA ASP A 76 -24.09 -10.77 8.83
C ASP A 76 -23.20 -11.87 8.26
N LYS A 77 -23.86 -12.83 7.61
CA LYS A 77 -23.20 -13.92 6.89
C LYS A 77 -23.76 -13.93 5.49
N VAL A 78 -22.90 -13.78 4.50
CA VAL A 78 -23.26 -13.84 3.09
C VAL A 78 -22.58 -15.03 2.43
N VAL A 79 -23.30 -15.70 1.56
CA VAL A 79 -22.78 -16.76 0.71
C VAL A 79 -22.76 -16.23 -0.71
N LEU A 80 -21.58 -16.24 -1.31
CA LEU A 80 -21.34 -15.74 -2.65
C LEU A 80 -20.65 -16.82 -3.48
N ARG A 81 -21.02 -16.91 -4.75
CA ARG A 81 -20.35 -17.80 -5.69
C ARG A 81 -19.24 -17.08 -6.46
N SER A 82 -19.53 -15.90 -7.00
CA SER A 82 -18.53 -15.09 -7.73
C SER A 82 -18.32 -13.75 -7.04
N PHE A 83 -19.40 -13.02 -6.78
CA PHE A 83 -19.36 -11.76 -6.05
C PHE A 83 -20.66 -11.53 -5.27
N TYR A 84 -20.62 -10.56 -4.37
CA TYR A 84 -21.78 -10.04 -3.66
C TYR A 84 -21.57 -8.56 -3.35
N GLN A 85 -22.53 -7.72 -3.71
CA GLN A 85 -22.56 -6.32 -3.27
C GLN A 85 -23.25 -6.24 -1.91
N TYR A 86 -22.52 -5.75 -0.91
CA TYR A 86 -23.02 -5.58 0.45
C TYR A 86 -23.24 -4.10 0.75
N ASN A 87 -24.48 -3.71 1.04
CA ASN A 87 -24.85 -2.35 1.40
C ASN A 87 -24.86 -2.17 2.93
N PHE A 88 -24.11 -1.19 3.43
CA PHE A 88 -24.03 -0.88 4.85
C PHE A 88 -25.16 0.07 5.27
N HIS A 89 -26.22 -0.49 5.85
CA HIS A 89 -27.31 0.31 6.42
C HIS A 89 -27.02 0.76 7.85
N ASN A 90 -27.37 2.01 8.17
CA ASN A 90 -27.23 2.64 9.49
C ASN A 90 -25.79 2.55 10.05
N LEU A 91 -24.78 2.60 9.18
CA LEU A 91 -23.38 2.52 9.56
C LEU A 91 -23.04 3.65 10.53
N VAL A 92 -22.44 3.32 11.67
CA VAL A 92 -21.92 4.34 12.58
C VAL A 92 -20.64 4.90 12.00
N VAL A 93 -20.63 6.21 11.74
CA VAL A 93 -19.46 6.93 11.26
C VAL A 93 -19.03 7.97 12.29
N ASN A 94 -17.73 8.26 12.31
CA ASN A 94 -17.20 9.31 13.18
C ASN A 94 -17.14 10.61 12.39
N ASN A 95 -17.57 11.70 13.02
CA ASN A 95 -17.33 13.02 12.48
C ASN A 95 -15.84 13.32 12.53
N ALA A 96 -15.34 13.98 11.50
CA ALA A 96 -13.94 14.38 11.47
C ALA A 96 -13.66 15.42 12.57
N VAL A 97 -12.69 15.11 13.43
CA VAL A 97 -12.20 16.00 14.47
C VAL A 97 -10.78 16.42 14.12
N ASP A 98 -10.52 17.72 14.09
CA ASP A 98 -9.20 18.26 13.77
C ASP A 98 -8.13 17.79 14.76
N GLY A 99 -6.97 17.37 14.24
CA GLY A 99 -5.89 16.76 15.03
C GLY A 99 -5.94 15.23 15.10
N LEU A 100 -5.10 14.65 15.96
CA LEU A 100 -4.98 13.21 16.16
C LEU A 100 -5.84 12.75 17.34
N HIS A 101 -6.77 11.82 17.10
CA HIS A 101 -7.70 11.32 18.12
C HIS A 101 -7.91 9.81 18.00
N MET A 102 -8.11 9.16 19.15
CA MET A 102 -8.63 7.80 19.17
C MET A 102 -10.14 7.85 18.98
N LEU A 103 -10.64 7.00 18.08
CA LEU A 103 -12.06 6.90 17.77
C LEU A 103 -12.72 5.74 18.50
N LYS A 104 -14.05 5.78 18.57
CA LYS A 104 -14.83 4.56 18.83
C LYS A 104 -14.60 3.57 17.70
N ASP A 105 -14.63 2.29 18.04
CA ASP A 105 -14.39 1.22 17.08
C ASP A 105 -15.54 1.10 16.07
N ASN A 106 -15.46 1.85 14.98
CA ASN A 106 -16.42 1.80 13.87
C ASN A 106 -15.86 1.01 12.67
N ARG A 107 -14.90 0.12 12.92
CA ARG A 107 -14.29 -0.67 11.86
C ARG A 107 -15.27 -1.71 11.34
N ILE A 108 -15.24 -1.87 10.03
CA ILE A 108 -15.86 -2.96 9.30
C ILE A 108 -14.83 -4.09 9.27
N HIS A 109 -15.26 -5.28 9.70
CA HIS A 109 -14.45 -6.48 9.71
C HIS A 109 -15.11 -7.52 8.82
N ILE A 110 -14.42 -7.93 7.75
CA ILE A 110 -14.88 -8.97 6.84
C ILE A 110 -13.89 -10.13 6.89
N THR A 111 -14.42 -11.33 7.15
CA THR A 111 -13.62 -12.56 7.23
C THR A 111 -14.20 -13.63 6.34
N SER A 112 -13.33 -14.46 5.78
CA SER A 112 -13.69 -15.61 4.96
C SER A 112 -12.66 -16.73 5.19
N LEU A 113 -13.08 -17.98 5.09
CA LEU A 113 -12.14 -19.11 5.06
C LEU A 113 -11.44 -19.20 3.71
N ASP A 114 -12.12 -18.76 2.65
CA ASP A 114 -11.60 -18.70 1.29
C ASP A 114 -11.10 -17.30 0.96
N LYS A 115 -10.20 -17.21 -0.03
CA LYS A 115 -9.68 -15.95 -0.52
C LYS A 115 -10.77 -15.11 -1.18
N ILE A 116 -10.86 -13.86 -0.75
CA ILE A 116 -11.73 -12.83 -1.30
C ILE A 116 -10.93 -11.57 -1.60
N SER A 117 -11.47 -10.70 -2.44
CA SER A 117 -11.03 -9.33 -2.64
C SER A 117 -12.19 -8.39 -2.32
N ILE A 118 -11.88 -7.17 -1.89
CA ILE A 118 -12.87 -6.17 -1.50
C ILE A 118 -12.56 -4.85 -2.20
N ILE A 119 -13.53 -4.39 -2.99
CA ILE A 119 -13.57 -3.02 -3.51
C ILE A 119 -14.66 -2.29 -2.73
N ALA A 120 -14.28 -1.32 -1.92
CA ALA A 120 -15.21 -0.50 -1.16
C ALA A 120 -15.56 0.75 -1.97
N TYR A 121 -16.78 1.24 -1.81
CA TYR A 121 -17.15 2.53 -2.36
C TYR A 121 -18.01 3.35 -1.42
N VAL A 122 -17.91 4.65 -1.63
CA VAL A 122 -18.65 5.67 -0.90
C VAL A 122 -19.29 6.57 -1.93
N SER A 123 -20.57 6.85 -1.76
CA SER A 123 -21.30 7.84 -2.55
C SER A 123 -22.02 8.80 -1.61
N ASP A 124 -21.96 10.09 -1.90
CA ASP A 124 -22.85 11.08 -1.30
C ASP A 124 -24.05 11.39 -2.22
N ASP A 125 -25.12 11.93 -1.64
CA ASP A 125 -26.32 12.35 -2.38
C ASP A 125 -26.06 13.54 -3.35
N LYS A 126 -24.82 14.05 -3.42
CA LYS A 126 -24.38 15.22 -4.20
C LYS A 126 -23.29 14.88 -5.22
N SER A 127 -23.42 13.71 -5.84
CA SER A 127 -22.63 13.25 -6.99
C SER A 127 -21.20 12.78 -6.68
N ALA A 128 -20.66 12.90 -5.46
CA ALA A 128 -19.30 12.45 -5.18
C ALA A 128 -19.28 10.94 -4.92
N ILE A 129 -18.58 10.19 -5.77
CA ILE A 129 -18.44 8.73 -5.68
C ILE A 129 -16.96 8.39 -5.78
N ASP A 130 -16.47 7.56 -4.86
CA ASP A 130 -15.11 7.01 -4.98
C ASP A 130 -15.06 5.52 -4.63
N TYR A 131 -14.20 4.81 -5.34
CA TYR A 131 -13.96 3.37 -5.18
C TYR A 131 -12.49 3.17 -4.82
N PHE A 132 -12.22 2.28 -3.87
CA PHE A 132 -10.86 1.93 -3.53
C PHE A 132 -10.70 0.45 -3.22
N LEU A 133 -9.53 -0.06 -3.58
CA LEU A 133 -9.08 -1.39 -3.22
C LEU A 133 -8.81 -1.44 -1.71
N VAL A 134 -9.50 -2.33 -1.01
CA VAL A 134 -9.26 -2.55 0.41
C VAL A 134 -8.13 -3.56 0.57
N HIS A 135 -7.06 -3.16 1.26
CA HIS A 135 -5.96 -4.06 1.57
C HIS A 135 -6.36 -5.06 2.68
N PRO A 136 -6.06 -6.37 2.50
CA PRO A 136 -6.24 -7.34 3.58
C PRO A 136 -5.26 -7.07 4.73
N VAL A 137 -5.55 -7.63 5.91
CA VAL A 137 -4.72 -7.50 7.11
C VAL A 137 -3.27 -7.93 6.87
N GLY A 138 -3.04 -8.88 5.95
CA GLY A 138 -1.70 -9.33 5.56
C GLY A 138 -0.84 -8.29 4.84
N MET A 139 -1.45 -7.23 4.30
CA MET A 139 -0.77 -6.12 3.61
C MET A 139 -0.44 -4.93 4.53
N GLY A 140 -0.74 -5.04 5.84
CA GLY A 140 -0.32 -4.04 6.81
C GLY A 140 1.19 -4.02 6.97
N GLY A 141 1.79 -2.82 6.98
CA GLY A 141 3.22 -2.62 7.14
C GLY A 141 3.54 -1.69 8.31
N ASN A 142 4.82 -1.40 8.48
CA ASN A 142 5.34 -0.51 9.52
C ASN A 142 5.93 0.79 8.98
N TYR A 143 6.03 0.93 7.66
CA TYR A 143 6.58 2.10 7.00
C TYR A 143 5.65 2.56 5.89
N TYR A 144 5.29 3.84 5.91
CA TYR A 144 4.53 4.48 4.85
C TYR A 144 5.17 5.83 4.52
N GLY A 145 5.18 6.17 3.24
CA GLY A 145 5.54 7.49 2.73
C GLY A 145 4.65 7.78 1.54
N PHE A 146 3.90 8.87 1.57
CA PHE A 146 3.03 9.31 0.47
C PHE A 146 2.73 10.81 0.60
N SER A 147 2.21 11.41 -0.46
CA SER A 147 1.84 12.84 -0.48
C SER A 147 0.40 13.00 -0.95
N LEU A 148 -0.28 14.02 -0.41
CA LEU A 148 -1.68 14.34 -0.73
C LEU A 148 -1.80 15.77 -1.27
N PRO A 149 -2.76 16.03 -2.18
CA PRO A 149 -2.95 17.35 -2.77
C PRO A 149 -3.48 18.36 -1.75
N GLY A 150 -3.10 19.63 -1.96
CA GLY A 150 -3.46 20.76 -1.11
C GLY A 150 -4.82 21.37 -1.38
N ARG A 151 -5.09 22.49 -0.68
CA ARG A 151 -6.39 23.18 -0.64
C ARG A 151 -7.52 22.21 -0.35
N SER A 152 -7.28 21.37 0.65
CA SER A 152 -8.09 20.20 0.95
C SER A 152 -8.13 19.94 2.45
N THR A 153 -9.16 19.22 2.89
CA THR A 153 -9.17 18.58 4.20
C THR A 153 -8.66 17.16 4.02
N ILE A 154 -7.53 16.85 4.63
CA ILE A 154 -7.03 15.48 4.65
C ILE A 154 -7.50 14.77 5.91
N THR A 155 -7.76 13.48 5.79
CA THR A 155 -7.99 12.60 6.93
C THR A 155 -7.21 11.31 6.74
N LEU A 156 -6.43 10.92 7.74
CA LEU A 156 -5.74 9.65 7.80
C LEU A 156 -6.37 8.80 8.89
N TYR A 157 -6.73 7.56 8.55
CA TYR A 157 -7.16 6.58 9.52
C TYR A 157 -6.08 5.54 9.74
N PHE A 158 -5.82 5.24 11.00
CA PHE A 158 -4.80 4.31 11.44
C PHE A 158 -5.47 3.11 12.10
N ILE A 159 -5.18 1.92 11.58
CA ILE A 159 -5.72 0.66 12.07
C ILE A 159 -4.54 -0.21 12.53
N PRO A 160 -4.06 -0.06 13.78
CA PRO A 160 -3.01 -0.91 14.34
C PRO A 160 -3.49 -2.36 14.47
N LEU A 161 -2.75 -3.28 13.85
CA LEU A 161 -3.06 -4.70 13.77
C LEU A 161 -2.25 -5.50 14.79
N GLY A 162 -2.73 -6.69 15.16
CA GLY A 162 -1.94 -7.58 16.01
C GLY A 162 -0.62 -8.01 15.35
N ALA A 163 0.43 -8.16 16.15
CA ALA A 163 1.77 -8.61 15.72
C ALA A 163 1.83 -10.03 15.08
N THR A 164 0.74 -10.77 15.06
CA THR A 164 0.65 -12.11 14.47
C THR A 164 -0.45 -12.15 13.42
N ASN A 165 -0.33 -13.03 12.42
CA ASN A 165 -1.38 -13.29 11.41
C ASN A 165 -2.69 -13.86 12.02
N LYS A 166 -2.79 -13.99 13.34
CA LYS A 166 -4.00 -14.46 14.03
C LYS A 166 -4.80 -13.24 14.46
N THR A 167 -6.06 -13.22 14.03
CA THR A 167 -7.19 -12.40 14.47
C THR A 167 -6.86 -11.36 15.56
N ILE A 168 -7.06 -10.08 15.22
CA ILE A 168 -6.73 -8.89 16.05
C ILE A 168 -7.21 -8.98 17.51
N SER A 169 -8.30 -9.70 17.76
CA SER A 169 -8.95 -9.80 19.08
C SER A 169 -8.08 -10.35 20.21
N GLN A 170 -6.88 -10.90 19.94
CA GLN A 170 -6.05 -11.56 20.96
C GLN A 170 -4.70 -10.91 21.26
N ASN A 171 -4.31 -9.84 20.55
CA ASN A 171 -2.98 -9.24 20.73
C ASN A 171 -3.01 -7.93 21.51
N HIS A 172 -2.27 -7.89 22.63
CA HIS A 172 -2.04 -6.70 23.47
C HIS A 172 -0.92 -5.79 22.92
N GLY A 173 -0.63 -5.85 21.62
CA GLY A 173 0.44 -5.07 21.01
C GLY A 173 0.20 -3.58 21.20
N VAL A 174 1.22 -2.87 21.68
CA VAL A 174 1.21 -1.40 21.73
C VAL A 174 2.16 -0.91 20.65
N HIS A 175 1.62 -0.18 19.69
CA HIS A 175 2.30 0.41 18.55
C HIS A 175 2.80 1.79 18.95
N ASN A 176 4.07 2.09 18.69
CA ASN A 176 4.66 3.41 18.86
C ASN A 176 4.76 4.06 17.48
N VAL A 177 3.69 4.76 17.10
CA VAL A 177 3.55 5.35 15.77
C VAL A 177 4.13 6.76 15.77
N SER A 178 5.07 7.02 14.87
CA SER A 178 5.63 8.34 14.58
C SER A 178 5.13 8.81 13.22
N ILE A 179 4.38 9.91 13.22
CA ILE A 179 3.81 10.55 12.03
C ILE A 179 4.59 11.84 11.79
N LYS A 180 5.35 11.90 10.70
CA LYS A 180 6.02 13.12 10.25
C LYS A 180 5.24 13.72 9.09
N LEU A 181 4.92 15.00 9.20
CA LEU A 181 4.12 15.76 8.25
C LEU A 181 4.94 16.95 7.78
N ARG A 182 5.05 17.15 6.47
CA ARG A 182 5.72 18.31 5.89
C ARG A 182 4.75 19.10 5.03
N GLN A 183 4.63 20.39 5.33
CA GLN A 183 3.79 21.34 4.62
C GLN A 183 4.46 22.73 4.68
N ASN A 184 4.45 23.48 3.57
CA ASN A 184 5.05 24.81 3.48
C ASN A 184 6.51 24.85 4.03
N ASN A 185 7.26 23.79 3.73
CA ASN A 185 8.64 23.52 4.17
C ASN A 185 8.83 23.44 5.69
N LYS A 186 7.75 23.35 6.45
CA LYS A 186 7.76 23.11 7.89
C LYS A 186 7.44 21.65 8.17
N ILE A 187 8.10 21.10 9.18
CA ILE A 187 7.90 19.72 9.61
C ILE A 187 7.19 19.72 10.96
N LYS A 188 6.15 18.91 11.07
CA LYS A 188 5.49 18.57 12.32
C LYS A 188 5.63 17.07 12.54
N THR A 189 6.14 16.67 13.69
CA THR A 189 6.22 15.26 14.08
C THR A 189 5.28 15.01 15.24
N VAL A 190 4.44 14.01 15.11
CA VAL A 190 3.51 13.53 16.15
C VAL A 190 3.90 12.10 16.50
N LYS A 191 4.10 11.82 17.79
CA LYS A 191 4.34 10.46 18.28
C LYS A 191 3.14 10.03 19.12
N GLN A 192 2.62 8.84 18.86
CA GLN A 192 1.45 8.33 19.53
C GLN A 192 1.57 6.83 19.80
N SER A 193 1.27 6.42 21.03
CA SER A 193 1.07 5.02 21.34
C SER A 193 -0.35 4.59 20.99
N MET A 194 -0.49 3.62 20.11
CA MET A 194 -1.76 3.08 19.62
C MET A 194 -1.89 1.61 19.99
N LYS A 195 -3.01 1.20 20.59
CA LYS A 195 -3.21 -0.22 20.95
C LYS A 195 -3.66 -1.01 19.72
N ALA A 196 -3.14 -2.21 19.52
CA ALA A 196 -3.68 -3.12 18.50
C ALA A 196 -5.20 -3.27 18.69
N GLY A 197 -5.94 -3.23 17.58
CA GLY A 197 -7.39 -3.28 17.63
C GLY A 197 -8.09 -1.97 17.98
N SER A 198 -7.38 -0.86 18.12
CA SER A 198 -7.98 0.48 18.18
C SER A 198 -8.16 1.09 16.78
N LEU A 199 -8.86 2.21 16.71
CA LEU A 199 -9.01 3.03 15.51
C LEU A 199 -8.59 4.45 15.85
N TRP A 200 -7.72 5.04 15.05
CA TRP A 200 -7.30 6.44 15.22
C TRP A 200 -7.53 7.22 13.94
N GLN A 201 -7.67 8.52 14.11
CA GLN A 201 -7.87 9.46 13.03
C GLN A 201 -6.97 10.67 13.21
N TYR A 202 -6.33 11.12 12.14
CA TYR A 202 -5.70 12.42 12.03
C TYR A 202 -6.39 13.24 10.94
N THR A 203 -6.99 14.37 11.29
CA THR A 203 -7.56 15.31 10.31
C THR A 203 -6.84 16.64 10.41
N THR A 204 -6.62 17.29 9.26
CA THR A 204 -6.14 18.67 9.19
C THR A 204 -6.56 19.30 7.87
N PHE A 205 -6.75 20.61 7.86
CA PHE A 205 -6.80 21.38 6.62
C PHE A 205 -5.39 21.67 6.11
N VAL A 206 -5.18 21.60 4.80
CA VAL A 206 -3.88 21.78 4.16
C VAL A 206 -4.03 22.77 3.00
N GLN A 207 -3.21 23.82 3.02
CA GLN A 207 -3.27 24.89 2.01
C GLN A 207 -2.48 24.52 0.75
N GLU A 208 -1.32 23.91 0.93
CA GLU A 208 -0.46 23.38 -0.13
C GLU A 208 -0.47 21.85 -0.06
N THR A 209 0.33 21.19 -0.88
CA THR A 209 0.57 19.75 -0.76
C THR A 209 1.14 19.39 0.62
N ILE A 210 0.89 18.15 1.05
CA ILE A 210 1.45 17.60 2.29
C ILE A 210 2.14 16.28 2.01
N SER A 211 3.37 16.14 2.50
CA SER A 211 4.10 14.88 2.51
C SER A 211 4.02 14.25 3.89
N ILE A 212 3.75 12.94 3.92
CA ILE A 212 3.44 12.18 5.12
C ILE A 212 4.39 10.99 5.18
N TRP A 213 5.07 10.82 6.30
CA TRP A 213 5.84 9.62 6.63
C TRP A 213 5.33 9.03 7.95
N ILE A 214 5.09 7.72 7.97
CA ILE A 214 4.61 7.00 9.14
C ILE A 214 5.57 5.86 9.42
N HIS A 215 6.07 5.83 10.65
CA HIS A 215 6.92 4.77 11.17
C HIS A 215 6.24 4.13 12.37
N ASP A 216 6.08 2.81 12.34
CA ASP A 216 5.49 2.03 13.42
C ASP A 216 6.49 1.03 14.01
N GLN A 217 6.52 0.94 15.33
CA GLN A 217 7.32 -0.02 16.07
C GLN A 217 6.47 -0.63 17.18
N LEU A 218 6.58 -1.95 17.38
CA LEU A 218 5.99 -2.57 18.55
C LEU A 218 6.81 -2.17 19.77
N ASN A 219 6.10 -1.73 20.81
CA ASN A 219 6.70 -1.51 22.10
C ASN A 219 7.05 -2.87 22.71
N SER A 220 8.34 -3.18 22.77
CA SER A 220 8.88 -4.44 23.31
C SER A 220 8.75 -4.58 24.83
N THR A 221 7.98 -3.72 25.50
CA THR A 221 7.72 -3.77 26.96
C THR A 221 6.59 -4.73 27.34
N SER A 222 6.55 -5.92 26.74
CA SER A 222 5.94 -7.07 27.40
C SER A 222 7.01 -8.05 27.83
N ASN A 223 7.61 -7.76 28.99
CA ASN A 223 8.02 -8.78 29.97
C ASN A 223 6.79 -9.58 30.45
N VAL A 224 5.93 -10.03 29.55
CA VAL A 224 5.04 -11.15 29.81
C VAL A 224 5.92 -12.37 29.67
N THR A 225 6.66 -12.64 30.74
CA THR A 225 7.21 -13.96 31.04
C THR A 225 6.04 -14.93 31.19
N LYS A 226 5.38 -15.28 30.08
CA LYS A 226 4.71 -16.56 29.98
C LYS A 226 5.83 -17.59 29.99
N ARG A 227 6.20 -18.04 31.20
CA ARG A 227 6.91 -19.30 31.44
C ARG A 227 6.05 -20.44 30.88
N VAL A 228 6.00 -20.57 29.56
CA VAL A 228 5.62 -21.83 28.93
C VAL A 228 6.87 -22.68 29.02
N ARG A 229 6.86 -23.61 29.98
CA ARG A 229 7.82 -24.73 30.02
C ARG A 229 7.63 -25.55 28.75
N SER A 230 8.28 -25.15 27.67
CA SER A 230 8.41 -25.92 26.45
C SER A 230 9.90 -25.98 26.12
N LYS A 231 10.47 -27.18 26.20
CA LYS A 231 11.88 -27.51 25.88
C LYS A 231 12.16 -27.49 24.36
N VAL A 232 11.42 -26.70 23.59
CA VAL A 232 11.63 -26.51 22.16
C VAL A 232 11.84 -25.02 21.92
N ARG A 233 13.07 -24.63 21.56
CA ARG A 233 13.38 -23.33 20.95
C ARG A 233 12.69 -23.30 19.57
N THR A 234 11.39 -23.04 19.55
CA THR A 234 10.77 -22.45 18.37
C THR A 234 11.33 -21.04 18.29
N LYS A 235 11.96 -20.66 17.16
CA LYS A 235 12.20 -19.25 16.84
C LYS A 235 10.87 -18.53 17.07
N LEU A 236 10.79 -17.61 18.03
CA LEU A 236 9.67 -16.67 18.05
C LEU A 236 9.67 -16.04 16.66
N ASN A 237 8.56 -16.15 15.94
CA ASN A 237 8.37 -15.35 14.74
C ASN A 237 8.64 -13.91 15.14
N ASP A 238 9.50 -13.19 14.41
CA ASP A 238 9.73 -11.77 14.63
C ASP A 238 8.37 -11.06 14.61
N GLU A 239 7.90 -10.68 15.80
CA GLU A 239 6.68 -9.89 15.96
C GLU A 239 6.95 -8.53 15.30
N THR A 240 6.36 -8.32 14.13
CA THR A 240 6.50 -7.08 13.38
C THR A 240 5.29 -6.20 13.61
N ALA A 241 5.54 -4.90 13.79
CA ALA A 241 4.48 -3.91 13.83
C ALA A 241 3.74 -3.91 12.50
N ARG A 242 2.42 -3.81 12.55
CA ARG A 242 1.58 -3.78 11.36
C ARG A 242 0.47 -2.78 11.55
N LEU A 243 0.38 -1.90 10.57
CA LEU A 243 -0.55 -0.79 10.53
C LEU A 243 -1.23 -0.85 9.16
N LEU A 244 -2.53 -0.63 9.10
CA LEU A 244 -3.19 -0.26 7.86
C LEU A 244 -3.53 1.23 7.90
N ILE A 245 -3.33 1.89 6.77
CA ILE A 245 -3.63 3.31 6.58
C ILE A 245 -4.73 3.43 5.53
N ILE A 246 -5.70 4.30 5.78
CA ILE A 246 -6.65 4.79 4.78
C ILE A 246 -6.43 6.30 4.70
N ALA A 247 -6.10 6.79 3.51
CA ALA A 247 -5.91 8.20 3.24
C ALA A 247 -7.13 8.74 2.50
N LEU A 248 -7.61 9.89 2.95
CA LEU A 248 -8.81 10.54 2.46
C LEU A 248 -8.54 12.02 2.23
N VAL A 249 -9.02 12.56 1.11
CA VAL A 249 -8.85 13.97 0.74
C VAL A 249 -10.15 14.56 0.24
N TRP A 250 -10.64 15.59 0.93
CA TRP A 250 -11.96 16.20 0.68
C TRP A 250 -11.85 17.69 0.36
N ASN A 251 -12.87 18.21 -0.32
CA ASN A 251 -13.01 19.62 -0.68
C ASN A 251 -11.82 20.16 -1.50
N VAL A 252 -11.26 19.33 -2.39
CA VAL A 252 -10.09 19.74 -3.18
C VAL A 252 -10.50 20.85 -4.15
N SER A 253 -9.81 21.98 -4.05
CA SER A 253 -9.99 23.08 -5.00
C SER A 253 -8.99 22.96 -6.15
N LEU A 254 -9.41 22.33 -7.25
CA LEU A 254 -8.63 22.28 -8.49
C LEU A 254 -8.82 23.60 -9.26
N LEU A 255 -7.71 24.27 -9.59
CA LEU A 255 -7.69 25.51 -10.40
C LEU A 255 -8.61 26.65 -9.86
N GLY A 256 -8.89 26.66 -8.56
CA GLY A 256 -9.75 27.67 -7.94
C GLY A 256 -11.26 27.36 -7.99
N VAL A 257 -11.66 26.28 -8.65
CA VAL A 257 -13.03 25.75 -8.59
C VAL A 257 -13.09 24.76 -7.42
N LYS A 258 -13.97 25.03 -6.46
CA LYS A 258 -14.28 24.07 -5.39
C LYS A 258 -15.06 22.92 -6.03
N LYS A 259 -14.44 21.75 -6.18
CA LYS A 259 -15.18 20.52 -6.38
C LYS A 259 -15.55 19.97 -5.00
N THR A 260 -16.78 19.50 -4.84
CA THR A 260 -17.25 18.79 -3.63
C THR A 260 -16.71 17.37 -3.55
N ASP A 261 -15.93 16.96 -4.54
CA ASP A 261 -15.42 15.62 -4.70
C ASP A 261 -14.39 15.23 -3.64
N PHE A 262 -14.24 13.92 -3.45
CA PHE A 262 -13.26 13.36 -2.55
C PHE A 262 -12.52 12.17 -3.15
N GLY A 263 -11.29 11.99 -2.71
CA GLY A 263 -10.49 10.82 -3.03
C GLY A 263 -10.13 10.03 -1.77
N CYS A 264 -10.15 8.70 -1.86
CA CYS A 264 -9.84 7.75 -0.81
C CYS A 264 -9.02 6.60 -1.38
N PHE A 265 -7.95 6.21 -0.69
CA PHE A 265 -7.21 5.00 -1.03
C PHE A 265 -6.46 4.44 0.18
N MET A 266 -6.01 3.20 0.05
CA MET A 266 -5.09 2.58 1.00
C MET A 266 -3.69 2.61 0.39
N PRO A 267 -2.75 3.45 0.89
CA PRO A 267 -1.38 3.44 0.38
C PRO A 267 -0.71 2.10 0.68
N THR A 268 0.12 1.62 -0.23
CA THR A 268 0.97 0.45 0.05
C THR A 268 2.13 0.83 1.00
N PRO A 269 2.53 -0.07 1.92
CA PRO A 269 3.69 0.18 2.76
C PRO A 269 4.99 0.18 1.93
N MET A 270 5.93 1.00 2.35
CA MET A 270 7.28 1.03 1.78
C MET A 270 8.10 -0.13 2.33
N ILE A 271 9.00 -0.69 1.52
CA ILE A 271 9.88 -1.79 1.96
C ILE A 271 11.10 -1.32 2.75
N VAL A 272 11.38 -0.03 2.71
CA VAL A 272 12.54 0.62 3.32
C VAL A 272 12.11 1.97 3.88
N ASP A 273 12.83 2.45 4.88
CA ASP A 273 12.64 3.76 5.53
C ASP A 273 13.80 4.73 5.26
N GLN A 274 14.70 4.35 4.36
CA GLN A 274 15.89 5.10 3.99
C GLN A 274 16.14 4.98 2.48
N CYS A 275 16.87 5.97 1.94
CA CYS A 275 17.28 6.00 0.54
C CYS A 275 18.70 5.46 0.37
N ALA A 276 18.90 4.60 -0.62
CA ALA A 276 20.20 4.07 -1.01
C ALA A 276 20.16 3.54 -2.46
N GLU A 277 21.33 3.45 -3.08
CA GLU A 277 21.49 2.97 -4.46
C GLU A 277 20.88 1.58 -4.61
N LEU A 278 19.90 1.45 -5.50
CA LEU A 278 19.15 0.22 -5.74
C LEU A 278 19.93 -0.72 -6.65
N THR A 279 19.85 -2.02 -6.37
CA THR A 279 20.43 -3.07 -7.24
C THR A 279 19.80 -3.09 -8.63
N THR A 280 18.50 -2.81 -8.69
CA THR A 280 17.74 -2.62 -9.93
C THR A 280 16.93 -1.34 -9.76
N PRO A 281 16.93 -0.42 -10.75
CA PRO A 281 16.10 0.77 -10.67
C PRO A 281 14.63 0.44 -10.41
N ALA A 282 13.95 1.29 -9.64
CA ALA A 282 12.51 1.20 -9.51
C ALA A 282 11.86 1.81 -10.75
N TYR A 283 10.96 1.07 -11.40
CA TYR A 283 10.22 1.50 -12.58
C TYR A 283 8.75 1.71 -12.24
N TYR A 284 8.18 2.84 -12.66
CA TYR A 284 6.76 3.16 -12.54
C TYR A 284 6.23 3.47 -13.94
N PRO A 285 5.77 2.45 -14.69
CA PRO A 285 5.19 2.67 -16.01
C PRO A 285 3.85 3.41 -15.93
N ILE A 286 3.65 4.38 -16.83
CA ILE A 286 2.52 5.31 -16.82
C ILE A 286 2.00 5.54 -18.24
N ASN A 287 0.69 5.74 -18.36
CA ASN A 287 0.06 6.30 -19.55
C ASN A 287 -0.54 7.69 -19.27
N SER A 288 -0.31 8.66 -20.16
CA SER A 288 -0.86 10.02 -20.05
C SER A 288 -2.38 10.10 -20.30
N ALA A 289 -3.02 9.02 -20.75
CA ALA A 289 -4.47 8.92 -20.88
C ALA A 289 -5.19 8.92 -19.52
N PHE A 290 -4.54 8.41 -18.46
CA PHE A 290 -5.15 8.31 -17.13
C PHE A 290 -4.32 8.91 -15.99
N VAL A 291 -3.08 9.34 -16.25
CA VAL A 291 -2.26 10.06 -15.27
C VAL A 291 -1.87 11.44 -15.78
N ASN A 292 -2.28 12.48 -15.05
CA ASN A 292 -1.96 13.87 -15.37
C ASN A 292 -1.01 14.51 -14.35
N ASN A 293 -1.46 14.56 -13.09
CA ASN A 293 -0.74 15.23 -12.00
C ASN A 293 -0.24 14.17 -11.02
N ALA A 294 1.04 14.21 -10.70
CA ALA A 294 1.64 13.28 -9.75
C ALA A 294 2.29 14.01 -8.57
N LEU A 295 2.22 13.38 -7.41
CA LEU A 295 2.95 13.75 -6.20
C LEU A 295 3.92 12.62 -5.87
N PHE A 296 5.16 12.99 -5.56
CA PHE A 296 6.24 12.06 -5.34
C PHE A 296 6.68 12.11 -3.89
N THR A 297 6.86 10.95 -3.28
CA THR A 297 7.35 10.85 -1.89
C THR A 297 8.42 9.79 -1.78
N SER A 298 9.58 10.17 -1.26
CA SER A 298 10.65 9.26 -0.86
C SER A 298 10.31 8.50 0.42
N PRO A 299 11.05 7.42 0.76
CA PRO A 299 10.96 6.70 2.03
C PRO A 299 11.14 7.56 3.26
N SER A 300 11.89 8.66 3.13
CA SER A 300 12.19 9.57 4.22
C SER A 300 12.44 10.98 3.70
N ASP A 301 12.14 11.98 4.52
CA ASP A 301 12.45 13.39 4.26
C ASP A 301 13.94 13.71 4.40
N LEU A 302 14.73 12.75 4.89
CA LEU A 302 16.19 12.83 5.00
C LEU A 302 16.91 12.29 3.77
N CYS A 303 16.17 11.84 2.75
CA CYS A 303 16.76 11.35 1.52
C CYS A 303 17.54 12.46 0.80
N PRO A 304 18.72 12.13 0.25
CA PRO A 304 19.52 13.10 -0.49
C PRO A 304 18.78 13.55 -1.74
N LYS A 305 19.11 14.76 -2.21
CA LYS A 305 18.66 15.26 -3.50
C LYS A 305 18.93 14.24 -4.60
N GLU A 306 17.94 13.98 -5.44
CA GLU A 306 18.01 12.96 -6.49
C GLU A 306 17.54 13.54 -7.83
N MET A 307 18.06 13.00 -8.94
CA MET A 307 17.48 13.18 -10.26
C MET A 307 16.67 11.94 -10.65
N ILE A 308 15.36 12.12 -10.79
CA ILE A 308 14.45 11.10 -11.32
C ILE A 308 14.44 11.22 -12.84
N ASN A 309 14.52 10.08 -13.55
CA ASN A 309 14.40 10.07 -15.00
C ASN A 309 12.97 9.71 -15.40
N ILE A 310 12.35 10.54 -16.23
CA ILE A 310 11.11 10.24 -16.93
C ILE A 310 11.49 9.77 -18.34
N ARG A 311 11.51 8.45 -18.54
CA ARG A 311 11.94 7.81 -19.79
C ARG A 311 10.77 7.66 -20.76
N THR A 312 10.93 8.18 -21.96
CA THR A 312 9.99 8.01 -23.08
C THR A 312 10.45 6.96 -24.07
N THR A 313 11.76 6.72 -24.12
CA THR A 313 12.39 5.57 -24.79
C THR A 313 13.64 5.15 -24.02
N MET A 314 14.34 4.15 -24.51
CA MET A 314 15.68 3.77 -24.03
C MET A 314 16.73 4.88 -24.15
N THR A 315 16.55 5.84 -25.06
CA THR A 315 17.50 6.92 -25.35
C THR A 315 17.00 8.31 -24.95
N GLU A 316 15.68 8.50 -24.89
CA GLU A 316 15.05 9.78 -24.58
C GLU A 316 14.54 9.79 -23.14
N SER A 317 14.98 10.79 -22.38
CA SER A 317 14.52 10.98 -21.02
C SER A 317 14.49 12.45 -20.62
N ASN A 318 13.55 12.79 -19.75
CA ASN A 318 13.49 14.08 -19.10
C ASN A 318 13.90 13.93 -17.64
N LEU A 319 14.74 14.84 -17.16
CA LEU A 319 15.24 14.84 -15.80
C LEU A 319 14.36 15.70 -14.91
N LEU A 320 13.94 15.12 -13.79
CA LEU A 320 13.23 15.80 -12.73
C LEU A 320 14.12 15.82 -11.49
N THR A 321 14.42 17.02 -11.00
CA THR A 321 15.22 17.18 -9.79
C THR A 321 14.32 17.16 -8.57
N MET A 322 14.57 16.24 -7.65
CA MET A 322 13.80 16.06 -6.42
C MET A 322 14.60 16.48 -5.20
N GLU A 323 14.03 17.40 -4.42
CA GLU A 323 14.55 17.82 -3.14
C GLU A 323 13.58 17.37 -2.04
N TRP A 324 13.79 16.16 -1.53
CA TRP A 324 12.91 15.50 -0.55
C TRP A 324 12.80 16.25 0.79
N ASN A 325 13.75 17.14 1.06
CA ASN A 325 13.73 18.04 2.20
C ASN A 325 12.91 19.33 1.97
N LYS A 326 12.14 19.40 0.88
CA LYS A 326 11.15 20.44 0.58
C LYS A 326 9.75 19.83 0.48
N SER A 327 8.74 20.69 0.44
CA SER A 327 7.35 20.26 0.25
C SER A 327 7.20 19.61 -1.12
N ALA A 328 6.45 18.50 -1.21
CA ALA A 328 6.22 17.85 -2.48
C ALA A 328 5.53 18.80 -3.45
N GLU A 329 6.05 18.96 -4.66
CA GLU A 329 5.43 19.81 -5.67
C GLU A 329 4.44 19.00 -6.51
N GLN A 330 3.36 19.64 -6.96
CA GLN A 330 2.51 19.07 -8.01
C GLN A 330 3.29 19.10 -9.32
N ILE A 331 3.48 17.93 -9.92
CA ILE A 331 4.16 17.81 -11.20
C ILE A 331 3.15 17.41 -12.28
N SER A 332 2.98 18.30 -13.26
CA SER A 332 2.21 18.06 -14.48
C SER A 332 3.02 17.18 -15.43
N LEU A 333 2.65 15.90 -15.56
CA LEU A 333 3.36 14.96 -16.42
C LEU A 333 3.14 15.24 -17.91
N LYS A 334 1.96 15.79 -18.27
CA LYS A 334 1.63 16.19 -19.65
C LYS A 334 2.56 17.27 -20.20
N GLU A 335 3.02 18.20 -19.35
CA GLU A 335 3.99 19.22 -19.74
C GLU A 335 5.41 18.67 -19.88
N LYS A 336 5.69 17.55 -19.18
CA LYS A 336 7.02 16.93 -19.15
C LYS A 336 7.19 15.86 -20.21
N VAL A 337 6.12 15.28 -20.76
CA VAL A 337 6.20 14.18 -21.71
C VAL A 337 5.11 14.33 -22.77
N SER A 338 5.51 14.34 -24.05
CA SER A 338 4.58 14.34 -25.19
C SER A 338 4.11 12.94 -25.59
N LYS A 339 4.85 11.89 -25.21
CA LYS A 339 4.48 10.50 -25.51
C LYS A 339 3.32 10.01 -24.63
N LYS A 340 2.54 9.09 -25.19
CA LYS A 340 1.41 8.47 -24.47
C LYS A 340 1.86 7.59 -23.32
N MET A 341 2.93 6.83 -23.50
CA MET A 341 3.51 5.93 -22.51
C MET A 341 4.91 6.38 -22.13
N PHE A 342 5.23 6.29 -20.85
CA PHE A 342 6.56 6.58 -20.30
C PHE A 342 6.74 5.86 -18.97
N ALA A 343 7.98 5.74 -18.50
CA ALA A 343 8.27 5.24 -17.16
C ALA A 343 9.02 6.28 -16.35
N ILE A 344 8.59 6.47 -15.10
CA ILE A 344 9.37 7.16 -14.10
C ILE A 344 10.34 6.15 -13.52
N THR A 345 11.62 6.51 -13.44
CA THR A 345 12.68 5.62 -12.97
C THR A 345 13.58 6.29 -11.94
N SER A 346 13.89 5.56 -10.88
CA SER A 346 14.84 5.98 -9.84
C SER A 346 15.85 4.88 -9.57
N GLY A 347 17.12 5.25 -9.50
CA GLY A 347 18.21 4.36 -9.14
C GLY A 347 18.60 4.44 -7.66
N THR A 348 18.07 5.37 -6.88
CA THR A 348 18.50 5.58 -5.49
C THR A 348 17.39 5.52 -4.45
N THR A 349 16.13 5.37 -4.89
CA THR A 349 15.02 5.20 -3.96
C THR A 349 13.79 4.53 -4.57
N ILE A 350 13.05 3.83 -3.73
CA ILE A 350 11.68 3.41 -4.04
C ILE A 350 10.78 4.50 -3.51
N MET A 351 9.88 5.00 -4.34
CA MET A 351 9.02 6.11 -4.03
C MET A 351 7.57 5.66 -4.08
N ASN A 352 6.72 6.37 -3.34
CA ASN A 352 5.30 6.32 -3.59
C ASN A 352 4.95 7.48 -4.52
N ILE A 353 4.19 7.18 -5.57
CA ILE A 353 3.71 8.18 -6.51
C ILE A 353 2.19 8.17 -6.42
N VAL A 354 1.61 9.32 -6.10
CA VAL A 354 0.16 9.49 -6.00
C VAL A 354 -0.30 10.31 -7.18
N HIS A 355 -1.19 9.74 -7.98
CA HIS A 355 -1.95 10.47 -8.98
C HIS A 355 -3.23 11.01 -8.37
N TYR A 356 -3.61 12.22 -8.77
CA TYR A 356 -4.92 12.77 -8.49
C TYR A 356 -5.43 13.63 -9.65
N GLY A 357 -6.73 13.57 -9.90
CA GLY A 357 -7.37 14.27 -11.01
C GLY A 357 -8.53 13.46 -11.58
N GLY A 358 -9.10 13.95 -12.68
CA GLY A 358 -10.25 13.38 -13.38
C GLY A 358 -10.70 14.38 -14.44
N ASN A 359 -11.48 13.93 -15.44
CA ASN A 359 -12.01 14.85 -16.44
C ASN A 359 -13.20 15.61 -15.84
N GLU A 360 -14.25 14.89 -15.44
CA GLU A 360 -15.48 15.49 -14.90
C GLU A 360 -15.43 15.67 -13.36
N GLY A 361 -14.67 14.84 -12.65
CA GLY A 361 -14.47 14.88 -11.18
C GLY A 361 -13.01 14.86 -10.76
N MET A 362 -12.74 14.23 -9.62
CA MET A 362 -11.41 13.98 -9.09
C MET A 362 -11.39 12.68 -8.28
N PHE A 363 -10.48 11.77 -8.63
CA PHE A 363 -10.09 10.65 -7.79
C PHE A 363 -8.63 10.79 -7.35
N ILE A 364 -8.22 9.91 -6.44
CA ILE A 364 -6.83 9.76 -6.00
C ILE A 364 -6.47 8.27 -6.05
N HIS A 365 -5.30 7.95 -6.59
CA HIS A 365 -4.78 6.59 -6.50
C HIS A 365 -3.25 6.57 -6.52
N GLU A 366 -2.69 5.48 -6.03
CA GLU A 366 -1.28 5.18 -6.14
C GLU A 366 -0.93 4.79 -7.58
N ILE A 367 0.22 5.20 -8.09
CA ILE A 367 0.84 4.63 -9.30
C ILE A 367 1.81 3.55 -8.82
N PRO A 368 1.54 2.27 -9.11
CA PRO A 368 2.32 1.18 -8.56
C PRO A 368 3.62 1.01 -9.33
N ALA A 369 4.68 0.67 -8.61
CA ALA A 369 5.91 0.21 -9.23
C ALA A 369 5.67 -1.09 -10.01
N TYR A 370 6.47 -1.35 -11.03
CA TYR A 370 6.46 -2.63 -11.76
C TYR A 370 6.62 -3.86 -10.84
N SER A 371 7.33 -3.71 -9.72
CA SER A 371 7.49 -4.76 -8.70
C SER A 371 6.20 -5.08 -7.93
N GLN A 372 5.17 -4.24 -8.04
CA GLN A 372 3.86 -4.40 -7.40
C GLN A 372 2.79 -4.90 -8.38
N TRP A 373 3.14 -5.06 -9.65
CA TRP A 373 2.21 -5.59 -10.65
C TRP A 373 1.83 -7.03 -10.31
N VAL A 374 0.62 -7.40 -10.71
CA VAL A 374 0.04 -8.70 -10.41
C VAL A 374 0.37 -9.71 -11.49
N ASN A 375 0.39 -10.98 -11.11
CA ASN A 375 0.64 -12.12 -11.98
C ASN A 375 -0.45 -13.20 -11.84
N GLY A 376 -1.64 -12.78 -11.40
CA GLY A 376 -2.82 -13.63 -11.22
C GLY A 376 -4.09 -12.86 -11.52
N ASP A 377 -5.22 -13.27 -10.95
CA ASP A 377 -6.52 -12.64 -11.22
C ASP A 377 -6.67 -11.24 -10.56
N SER A 378 -7.30 -10.32 -11.30
CA SER A 378 -7.74 -9.00 -10.81
C SER A 378 -9.24 -8.81 -11.01
N PRO A 379 -10.01 -8.57 -9.95
CA PRO A 379 -11.43 -8.24 -10.07
C PRO A 379 -11.62 -6.78 -10.42
N VAL A 380 -12.36 -6.49 -11.48
CA VAL A 380 -12.70 -5.13 -11.91
C VAL A 380 -14.19 -4.92 -11.73
N VAL A 381 -14.56 -3.89 -10.98
CA VAL A 381 -15.96 -3.48 -10.76
C VAL A 381 -16.25 -2.19 -11.50
N VAL A 382 -17.20 -2.24 -12.42
CA VAL A 382 -17.69 -1.08 -13.18
C VAL A 382 -19.04 -0.64 -12.63
N PRO A 383 -19.15 0.60 -12.11
CA PRO A 383 -20.39 1.12 -11.54
C PRO A 383 -21.52 1.25 -12.57
N GLU A 384 -22.77 1.12 -12.10
CA GLU A 384 -23.96 1.47 -12.89
C GLU A 384 -23.98 2.96 -13.23
N GLY A 385 -24.46 3.29 -14.44
CA GLY A 385 -24.59 4.68 -14.90
C GLY A 385 -23.28 5.38 -15.27
N SER A 386 -22.15 4.67 -15.32
CA SER A 386 -20.84 5.23 -15.66
C SER A 386 -20.38 4.92 -17.09
N GLU A 387 -19.58 5.80 -17.67
CA GLU A 387 -18.76 5.50 -18.85
C GLU A 387 -17.37 5.07 -18.40
N ALA A 388 -17.08 3.76 -18.49
CA ALA A 388 -15.85 3.21 -17.94
C ALA A 388 -14.86 2.74 -19.02
N THR A 389 -13.59 3.01 -18.76
CA THR A 389 -12.45 2.52 -19.54
C THR A 389 -11.50 1.75 -18.64
N LEU A 390 -11.23 0.50 -19.01
CA LEU A 390 -10.20 -0.32 -18.42
C LEU A 390 -8.90 -0.13 -19.19
N TYR A 391 -7.83 0.16 -18.46
CA TYR A 391 -6.46 0.16 -18.94
C TYR A 391 -5.72 -1.02 -18.32
N VAL A 392 -5.10 -1.86 -19.15
CA VAL A 392 -4.23 -2.95 -18.72
C VAL A 392 -2.84 -2.67 -19.25
N LEU A 393 -1.92 -2.35 -18.34
CA LEU A 393 -0.49 -2.27 -18.65
C LEU A 393 0.15 -3.61 -18.34
N ALA A 394 0.97 -4.12 -19.24
CA ALA A 394 1.57 -5.42 -19.10
C ALA A 394 3.01 -5.47 -19.63
N ASP A 395 3.78 -6.43 -19.13
CA ASP A 395 5.09 -6.80 -19.70
C ASP A 395 4.96 -7.79 -20.87
N ASP A 396 6.10 -8.23 -21.40
CA ASP A 396 6.20 -9.19 -22.51
C ASP A 396 5.36 -10.46 -22.35
N TYR A 397 5.32 -11.00 -21.14
CA TYR A 397 4.58 -12.23 -20.84
C TYR A 397 3.18 -11.92 -20.34
N GLY A 398 2.98 -10.76 -19.71
CA GLY A 398 1.73 -10.28 -19.16
C GLY A 398 0.76 -9.81 -20.25
N ARG A 399 1.23 -9.53 -21.47
CA ARG A 399 0.36 -9.21 -22.62
C ARG A 399 -0.56 -10.38 -23.03
N GLU A 400 -0.27 -11.57 -22.53
CA GLU A 400 -1.18 -12.72 -22.64
C GLU A 400 -2.33 -12.65 -21.61
N ALA A 401 -2.46 -11.52 -20.89
CA ALA A 401 -3.60 -11.25 -20.02
C ALA A 401 -4.87 -11.34 -20.83
N THR A 402 -5.82 -12.12 -20.33
CA THR A 402 -7.14 -12.26 -20.89
C THR A 402 -8.15 -11.60 -19.97
N MET A 403 -9.27 -11.19 -20.55
CA MET A 403 -10.43 -10.77 -19.78
C MET A 403 -11.59 -11.70 -20.09
N GLU A 404 -12.20 -12.22 -19.04
CA GLU A 404 -13.27 -13.19 -19.16
C GLU A 404 -14.47 -12.64 -19.95
N GLY A 405 -15.06 -13.49 -20.79
CA GLY A 405 -16.23 -13.12 -21.61
C GLY A 405 -15.87 -12.29 -22.84
N PHE A 406 -14.58 -12.12 -23.12
CA PHE A 406 -14.11 -11.33 -24.24
C PHE A 406 -13.09 -12.08 -25.10
N GLU A 407 -12.98 -11.66 -26.35
CA GLU A 407 -11.92 -12.11 -27.26
C GLU A 407 -10.54 -11.75 -26.73
N TYR A 408 -9.54 -12.50 -27.19
CA TYR A 408 -8.13 -12.24 -26.87
C TYR A 408 -7.80 -10.77 -27.16
N PRO A 409 -7.31 -10.04 -26.16
CA PRO A 409 -7.02 -8.63 -26.33
C PRO A 409 -5.85 -8.43 -27.29
N TYR A 410 -6.01 -7.47 -28.19
CA TYR A 410 -4.87 -6.93 -28.93
C TYR A 410 -4.17 -5.91 -28.05
N PHE A 411 -2.96 -6.23 -27.62
CA PHE A 411 -2.09 -5.33 -26.90
C PHE A 411 -1.26 -4.50 -27.88
N GLU A 412 -1.36 -3.17 -27.77
CA GLU A 412 -0.50 -2.25 -28.50
C GLU A 412 0.90 -2.28 -27.87
N ALA A 413 1.89 -2.64 -28.69
CA ALA A 413 3.30 -2.57 -28.29
C ALA A 413 3.70 -1.11 -28.10
N MET A 414 4.40 -0.83 -27.01
CA MET A 414 4.86 0.51 -26.67
C MET A 414 6.37 0.62 -26.85
N ASP A 415 6.86 1.85 -26.95
CA ASP A 415 8.29 2.10 -26.97
C ASP A 415 8.93 1.58 -25.67
N ASP A 416 10.04 0.84 -25.82
CA ASP A 416 10.77 0.34 -24.68
C ASP A 416 11.36 1.49 -23.86
N VAL A 417 11.05 1.50 -22.57
CA VAL A 417 11.53 2.48 -21.57
C VAL A 417 12.44 1.84 -20.52
N SER A 418 12.62 0.52 -20.60
CA SER A 418 13.45 -0.30 -19.72
C SER A 418 14.24 -1.31 -20.55
N PRO A 419 15.51 -1.58 -20.23
CA PRO A 419 16.23 -2.72 -20.81
C PRO A 419 15.73 -4.07 -20.26
N ASP A 420 14.99 -4.05 -19.15
CA ASP A 420 14.63 -5.26 -18.40
C ASP A 420 13.30 -5.87 -18.85
N PHE A 421 12.45 -5.10 -19.54
CA PHE A 421 11.13 -5.54 -20.02
C PHE A 421 10.58 -4.57 -21.06
N SER A 422 9.79 -5.08 -22.00
CA SER A 422 8.96 -4.26 -22.88
C SER A 422 7.59 -4.01 -22.27
N LEU A 423 6.91 -2.97 -22.76
CA LEU A 423 5.59 -2.57 -22.26
C LEU A 423 4.52 -2.71 -23.33
N PHE A 424 3.36 -3.13 -22.88
CA PHE A 424 2.17 -3.32 -23.69
C PHE A 424 0.97 -2.65 -23.03
N LEU A 425 0.09 -2.07 -23.83
CA LEU A 425 -1.17 -1.50 -23.37
C LEU A 425 -2.35 -2.17 -24.05
N TYR A 426 -3.32 -2.56 -23.24
CA TYR A 426 -4.66 -2.87 -23.70
C TYR A 426 -5.64 -1.87 -23.10
N THR A 427 -6.52 -1.32 -23.94
CA THR A 427 -7.57 -0.39 -23.51
C THR A 427 -8.93 -0.91 -23.97
N ARG A 428 -9.92 -0.89 -23.08
CA ARG A 428 -11.27 -1.32 -23.42
C ARG A 428 -12.32 -0.48 -22.72
N LYS A 429 -13.35 -0.05 -23.47
CA LYS A 429 -14.58 0.46 -22.87
C LYS A 429 -15.37 -0.71 -22.27
N LEU A 430 -15.86 -0.53 -21.05
CA LEU A 430 -16.65 -1.52 -20.33
C LEU A 430 -18.04 -0.97 -20.03
N ASN A 431 -19.02 -1.86 -20.10
CA ASN A 431 -20.35 -1.57 -19.56
C ASN A 431 -20.34 -1.80 -18.04
N PRO A 432 -21.36 -1.30 -17.30
CA PRO A 432 -21.53 -1.65 -15.91
C PRO A 432 -21.53 -3.17 -15.68
N GLY A 433 -20.86 -3.62 -14.63
CA GLY A 433 -20.71 -5.04 -14.33
C GLY A 433 -19.42 -5.38 -13.60
N ILE A 434 -19.17 -6.67 -13.43
CA ILE A 434 -17.99 -7.20 -12.76
C ILE A 434 -17.24 -8.08 -13.74
N TYR A 435 -15.95 -7.81 -13.88
CA TYR A 435 -15.05 -8.45 -14.82
C TYR A 435 -13.85 -9.03 -14.10
N ARG A 436 -13.14 -9.92 -14.79
CA ARG A 436 -11.81 -10.36 -14.38
C ARG A 436 -10.81 -10.26 -15.49
N VAL A 437 -9.69 -9.67 -15.14
CA VAL A 437 -8.45 -9.75 -15.90
C VAL A 437 -7.59 -10.82 -15.23
N GLY A 438 -6.94 -11.68 -16.01
CA GLY A 438 -6.05 -12.71 -15.51
C GLY A 438 -5.08 -13.14 -16.60
N ILE A 439 -3.89 -13.59 -16.21
CA ILE A 439 -2.88 -14.12 -17.14
C ILE A 439 -2.70 -15.62 -16.93
N ASP A 440 -2.23 -16.31 -17.97
CA ASP A 440 -1.70 -17.65 -17.78
C ASP A 440 -0.42 -17.59 -16.93
N GLN A 441 -0.48 -18.23 -15.76
CA GLN A 441 0.56 -18.19 -14.74
C GLN A 441 1.84 -18.92 -15.18
N GLU A 442 1.75 -19.87 -16.13
CA GLU A 442 2.92 -20.60 -16.62
C GLU A 442 3.93 -19.69 -17.33
N LEU A 443 3.47 -18.54 -17.84
CA LEU A 443 4.31 -17.57 -18.55
C LEU A 443 5.05 -16.61 -17.60
N GLY A 444 4.63 -16.52 -16.34
CA GLY A 444 5.30 -15.69 -15.32
C GLY A 444 5.23 -14.18 -15.53
N GLY A 445 4.35 -13.71 -16.42
CA GLY A 445 4.20 -12.29 -16.74
C GLY A 445 3.57 -11.45 -15.64
N ARG A 446 3.57 -10.14 -15.84
CA ARG A 446 2.98 -9.18 -14.91
C ARG A 446 2.13 -8.15 -15.64
N TYR A 447 1.06 -7.73 -14.98
CA TYR A 447 0.21 -6.66 -15.45
C TYR A 447 -0.36 -5.85 -14.29
N ILE A 448 -0.91 -4.69 -14.62
CA ILE A 448 -1.74 -3.90 -13.71
C ILE A 448 -3.01 -3.46 -14.43
N ALA A 449 -4.15 -3.66 -13.77
CA ALA A 449 -5.46 -3.27 -14.28
C ALA A 449 -5.95 -2.02 -13.53
N ILE A 450 -6.19 -0.95 -14.29
CA ILE A 450 -6.62 0.36 -13.80
C ILE A 450 -7.96 0.67 -14.44
N LEU A 451 -8.98 0.91 -13.62
CA LEU A 451 -10.27 1.37 -14.10
C LEU A 451 -10.35 2.88 -13.94
N VAL A 452 -10.82 3.57 -14.98
CA VAL A 452 -11.30 4.96 -14.91
C VAL A 452 -12.76 4.98 -15.36
N ALA A 453 -13.65 5.52 -14.54
CA ALA A 453 -15.07 5.62 -14.84
C ALA A 453 -15.55 7.05 -14.65
N GLU A 454 -16.23 7.59 -15.65
CA GLU A 454 -16.73 8.97 -15.67
C GLU A 454 -18.26 8.97 -15.44
N PHE A 455 -18.71 9.91 -14.62
CA PHE A 455 -20.10 10.31 -14.42
C PHE A 455 -20.24 11.78 -14.80
N SER A 456 -21.46 12.30 -14.82
CA SER A 456 -21.72 13.69 -15.20
C SER A 456 -20.96 14.74 -14.35
N GLU A 457 -20.62 14.45 -13.10
CA GLU A 457 -19.92 15.38 -12.18
C GLU A 457 -18.85 14.72 -11.30
N ALA A 458 -18.54 13.44 -11.55
CA ALA A 458 -17.62 12.64 -10.75
C ALA A 458 -16.76 11.75 -11.63
N THR A 459 -15.53 11.49 -11.18
CA THR A 459 -14.63 10.53 -11.81
C THR A 459 -14.15 9.57 -10.76
N ILE A 460 -14.21 8.29 -11.06
CA ILE A 460 -13.66 7.22 -10.24
C ILE A 460 -12.41 6.70 -10.92
N GLY A 461 -11.36 6.44 -10.16
CA GLY A 461 -10.23 5.69 -10.68
C GLY A 461 -9.49 4.93 -9.61
N TYR A 462 -9.27 3.64 -9.84
CA TYR A 462 -8.61 2.77 -8.89
C TYR A 462 -7.90 1.61 -9.58
N ILE A 463 -7.02 0.96 -8.80
CA ILE A 463 -6.30 -0.25 -9.18
C ILE A 463 -7.10 -1.46 -8.73
N ALA A 464 -7.36 -2.38 -9.65
CA ALA A 464 -8.18 -3.57 -9.40
C ALA A 464 -7.54 -4.56 -8.41
N ALA A 465 -6.23 -4.75 -8.52
CA ALA A 465 -5.45 -5.60 -7.63
C ALA A 465 -3.98 -5.17 -7.66
N ILE A 466 -3.27 -5.38 -6.55
CA ILE A 466 -1.88 -5.02 -6.39
C ILE A 466 -1.15 -6.04 -5.49
N ASN A 467 0.16 -6.16 -5.69
CA ASN A 467 1.07 -6.85 -4.79
C ASN A 467 1.76 -5.87 -3.82
N LEU A 468 2.18 -6.36 -2.65
CA LEU A 468 3.18 -5.65 -1.87
C LEU A 468 4.46 -5.53 -2.68
N HIS A 469 5.22 -4.46 -2.43
CA HIS A 469 6.56 -4.31 -2.97
C HIS A 469 7.39 -5.56 -2.65
N LYS A 470 7.74 -6.33 -3.68
CA LYS A 470 8.62 -7.49 -3.59
C LYS A 470 9.83 -7.23 -4.47
N ILE A 471 10.91 -6.75 -3.86
CA ILE A 471 12.21 -6.65 -4.53
C ILE A 471 13.12 -7.72 -3.92
N PRO A 472 13.69 -8.62 -4.73
CA PRO A 472 14.58 -9.65 -4.21
C PRO A 472 15.81 -8.98 -3.56
N PRO A 473 16.18 -9.39 -2.33
CA PRO A 473 17.39 -8.89 -1.71
C PRO A 473 18.64 -9.38 -2.47
N PRO A 474 19.73 -8.60 -2.47
CA PRO A 474 19.89 -7.31 -1.81
C PRO A 474 19.18 -6.19 -2.58
N ILE A 475 18.44 -5.34 -1.86
CA ILE A 475 17.76 -4.17 -2.43
C ILE A 475 18.76 -3.05 -2.73
N PHE A 476 19.85 -2.95 -1.94
CA PHE A 476 20.83 -1.87 -2.03
C PHE A 476 22.23 -2.39 -2.39
N VAL A 477 22.92 -1.66 -3.27
CA VAL A 477 24.31 -1.92 -3.67
C VAL A 477 25.29 -1.26 -2.70
N LYS A 478 24.97 -0.05 -2.21
CA LYS A 478 25.76 0.70 -1.23
C LYS A 478 24.84 1.48 -0.30
N TYR A 479 25.05 1.34 1.01
CA TYR A 479 24.43 2.23 1.98
C TYR A 479 25.05 3.62 1.86
N SER A 480 24.22 4.66 1.72
CA SER A 480 24.71 6.02 1.85
C SER A 480 25.13 6.26 3.30
N THR A 481 26.44 6.31 3.55
CA THR A 481 27.00 6.64 4.87
C THR A 481 26.96 8.14 5.17
N THR A 482 26.24 8.96 4.39
CA THR A 482 26.14 10.41 4.62
C THR A 482 24.93 10.79 5.48
N ALA A 483 24.81 10.14 6.64
CA ALA A 483 24.34 10.84 7.84
C ALA A 483 25.57 11.12 8.69
N HIS A 484 26.21 12.27 8.48
CA HIS A 484 27.22 12.76 9.43
C HIS A 484 26.52 13.04 10.77
N LEU A 485 26.42 12.01 11.62
CA LEU A 485 26.55 12.18 13.05
C LEU A 485 27.94 12.78 13.27
N THR A 486 28.00 14.10 13.40
CA THR A 486 29.16 14.81 13.91
C THR A 486 29.29 14.45 15.39
N THR A 487 29.94 13.32 15.67
CA THR A 487 30.69 13.17 16.91
C THR A 487 32.15 13.35 16.53
N THR A 488 32.65 14.56 16.81
CA THR A 488 34.07 14.91 16.86
C THR A 488 34.85 13.83 17.61
N ASN A 489 35.87 13.25 16.97
CA ASN A 489 37.25 13.21 17.46
C ASN A 489 38.20 12.70 16.37
N SER A 490 39.27 13.47 16.17
CA SER A 490 40.37 13.30 15.21
C SER A 490 41.50 12.41 15.83
N PRO A 491 42.65 12.16 15.18
CA PRO A 491 42.87 11.17 14.13
C PRO A 491 44.07 10.21 14.44
N THR A 492 44.15 9.06 13.75
CA THR A 492 45.45 8.46 13.39
C THR A 492 45.37 7.69 12.07
N THR A 493 46.46 7.81 11.31
CA THR A 493 46.63 7.72 9.85
C THR A 493 46.87 6.27 9.33
N PRO A 494 47.05 6.02 8.01
CA PRO A 494 46.40 4.93 7.27
C PRO A 494 47.40 3.85 6.77
N LEU A 495 46.95 2.75 6.16
CA LEU A 495 47.76 2.05 5.15
C LEU A 495 46.96 1.07 4.25
N LEU A 496 46.95 1.44 2.96
CA LEU A 496 47.13 0.64 1.74
C LEU A 496 46.23 -0.56 1.36
N VAL A 497 45.41 -0.27 0.35
CA VAL A 497 45.11 -1.03 -0.88
C VAL A 497 45.94 -2.30 -1.11
N SER A 498 45.25 -3.42 -1.36
CA SER A 498 45.64 -4.33 -2.45
C SER A 498 44.42 -5.02 -3.07
N THR A 499 44.55 -5.15 -4.37
CA THR A 499 43.62 -5.52 -5.44
C THR A 499 43.14 -6.97 -5.43
N MET A 500 42.05 -7.16 -6.19
CA MET A 500 41.30 -8.38 -6.49
C MET A 500 42.13 -9.66 -6.71
N THR A 501 41.53 -10.80 -6.35
CA THR A 501 41.41 -11.93 -7.29
C THR A 501 40.25 -12.86 -6.93
N THR A 502 39.49 -13.20 -7.97
CA THR A 502 38.43 -14.21 -8.07
C THR A 502 38.88 -15.60 -7.60
N VAL A 503 38.05 -16.30 -6.81
CA VAL A 503 37.91 -17.77 -6.92
C VAL A 503 36.46 -18.20 -6.66
N THR A 504 35.97 -18.97 -7.62
CA THR A 504 34.76 -19.77 -7.69
C THR A 504 34.52 -20.73 -6.51
N THR A 505 33.24 -20.93 -6.23
CA THR A 505 32.60 -21.93 -5.37
C THR A 505 33.31 -23.29 -5.22
N THR A 506 33.34 -23.79 -3.98
CA THR A 506 33.14 -25.22 -3.68
C THR A 506 32.32 -25.40 -2.40
N ARG A 507 31.33 -26.31 -2.49
CA ARG A 507 30.46 -26.76 -1.40
C ARG A 507 31.25 -27.54 -0.35
N GLY A 508 30.94 -27.27 0.92
CA GLY A 508 30.82 -28.28 1.97
C GLY A 508 32.08 -28.63 2.76
N ALA A 509 32.19 -28.11 3.99
CA ALA A 509 32.67 -28.90 5.12
C ALA A 509 32.19 -28.27 6.44
N SER A 510 31.98 -29.15 7.40
CA SER A 510 31.31 -29.02 8.69
C SER A 510 32.00 -28.15 9.73
N LEU A 511 31.18 -27.65 10.66
CA LEU A 511 31.55 -27.27 12.02
C LEU A 511 32.45 -28.33 12.68
N SER A 512 33.70 -27.97 12.95
CA SER A 512 34.41 -28.24 14.21
C SER A 512 35.86 -27.79 14.05
N ILE A 513 36.48 -27.33 15.15
CA ILE A 513 37.90 -26.96 15.31
C ILE A 513 38.17 -25.45 15.18
N LEU A 514 38.01 -24.74 16.30
CA LEU A 514 39.11 -24.03 16.98
C LEU A 514 38.57 -23.32 18.23
N SER A 515 38.39 -24.10 19.28
CA SER A 515 38.63 -23.64 20.64
C SER A 515 40.15 -23.57 20.87
N ASN A 516 40.57 -22.60 21.68
CA ASN A 516 41.89 -22.41 22.28
C ASN A 516 42.87 -21.52 21.50
N ASN A 517 42.79 -20.23 21.78
CA ASN A 517 43.92 -19.56 22.42
C ASN A 517 43.45 -18.57 23.49
N LEU A 518 44.23 -18.54 24.56
CA LEU A 518 43.94 -18.10 25.94
C LEU A 518 43.85 -16.56 26.11
N PHE A 519 42.89 -16.16 26.95
CA PHE A 519 42.96 -15.19 28.07
C PHE A 519 43.95 -14.01 28.03
N VAL A 520 43.43 -12.79 28.19
CA VAL A 520 43.72 -11.93 29.36
C VAL A 520 42.44 -11.23 29.82
N ILE A 521 42.13 -11.40 31.10
CA ILE A 521 41.06 -10.75 31.86
C ILE A 521 41.62 -9.47 32.51
N CYS A 522 40.82 -8.41 32.59
CA CYS A 522 40.95 -7.41 33.66
C CYS A 522 39.55 -6.95 34.11
N PHE A 523 39.15 -7.37 35.31
CA PHE A 523 37.97 -6.90 36.05
C PHE A 523 38.38 -5.73 36.95
N CYS A 524 37.61 -4.64 36.93
CA CYS A 524 37.61 -3.65 38.01
C CYS A 524 36.33 -3.86 38.85
N LEU A 525 36.53 -4.33 40.08
CA LEU A 525 35.51 -4.41 41.14
C LEU A 525 35.43 -3.05 41.85
N ILE A 526 34.24 -2.47 41.94
CA ILE A 526 33.91 -1.48 42.97
C ILE A 526 32.96 -2.17 43.95
N ALA A 527 33.45 -2.42 45.15
CA ALA A 527 32.67 -2.89 46.28
C ALA A 527 32.04 -1.70 47.00
N TYR A 528 30.75 -1.78 47.31
CA TYR A 528 30.16 -1.00 48.41
C TYR A 528 29.33 -1.93 49.29
N VAL A 529 29.55 -1.78 50.60
CA VAL A 529 29.19 -2.69 51.68
C VAL A 529 27.86 -2.23 52.30
N GLU A 530 26.86 -3.10 52.36
CA GLU A 530 25.69 -2.90 53.25
C GLU A 530 25.94 -3.60 54.59
N ARG A 531 26.07 -2.81 55.66
CA ARG A 531 26.03 -3.30 57.05
C ARG A 531 24.57 -3.45 57.48
N LYS A 532 24.17 -4.68 57.82
CA LYS A 532 23.00 -4.96 58.66
C LYS A 532 23.33 -4.66 60.12
N THR A 533 22.50 -3.86 60.76
CA THR A 533 22.46 -3.72 62.22
C THR A 533 21.21 -4.45 62.71
N ILE A 534 21.38 -5.44 63.60
CA ILE A 534 20.33 -6.03 64.42
C ILE A 534 20.84 -5.99 65.87
N THR A 535 20.10 -5.29 66.73
CA THR A 535 19.83 -5.47 68.17
C THR A 535 19.10 -4.20 68.62
N MET A 536 18.03 -4.22 69.41
CA MET A 536 17.53 -5.15 70.40
C MET A 536 15.99 -5.16 70.36
#